data_AF-A0A6G5A7G8-F1
#
_entry.id   AF-A0A6G5A7G8-F1
#
_cell.length_a   1.000
_cell.length_b   1.000
_cell.length_c   1.000
_cell.angle_alpha   90.00
_cell.angle_beta   90.00
_cell.angle_gamma   90.00
#
_symmetry.space_group_name_H-M   'P 1'
#
loop_
_entity.id
_entity.type
_entity.pdbx_description
1 polymer ?
#
loop_
_entity_poly.entity_id
_entity_poly.type
_entity_poly.pdbx_seq_one_letter_code
_entity_poly.pdbx_strand_id
1 'polypeptide(L)'
;QKNMFSFTLFLVVSLEVTIMSFGSHLFNHKASYTSPVAIPSPKFVCHYLKFYPPYDAWHFPYPDGTPCWTWLPWTTGVCINGQCAILKASRLRPCDGIYKGEGYTTSCSYTCSDVTGEERVMNYEEDTPCIRSSEEVESIKLASLCKKGVCVEPSEIGNHETKQAHPERLRRCKEKENSRKMVLWNCHYYCQINHAW
;
A
#
# COMPACT_ATOMS: atom_id res chain seq x y z
N GLN A 1 -46.66 -19.93 -57.24
CA GLN A 1 -45.37 -20.59 -56.94
C GLN A 1 -44.32 -19.48 -56.83
N LYS A 2 -44.07 -18.97 -55.60
CA LYS A 2 -43.19 -17.81 -55.35
C LYS A 2 -41.97 -18.30 -54.57
N ASN A 3 -40.80 -18.07 -55.15
CA ASN A 3 -39.49 -18.51 -54.67
C ASN A 3 -39.06 -17.70 -53.43
N MET A 4 -38.64 -18.43 -52.40
CA MET A 4 -37.99 -17.93 -51.19
C MET A 4 -36.48 -17.81 -51.49
N PHE A 5 -35.95 -16.59 -51.61
CA PHE A 5 -34.50 -16.36 -51.66
C PHE A 5 -34.02 -15.94 -50.27
N SER A 6 -33.24 -16.83 -49.65
CA SER A 6 -32.53 -16.62 -48.39
C SER A 6 -31.15 -16.03 -48.72
N PHE A 7 -30.88 -14.82 -48.23
CA PHE A 7 -29.57 -14.18 -48.34
C PHE A 7 -28.89 -14.23 -46.97
N THR A 8 -27.99 -15.19 -46.79
CA THR A 8 -27.09 -15.24 -45.62
C THR A 8 -25.81 -14.48 -45.98
N LEU A 9 -25.63 -13.32 -45.36
CA LEU A 9 -24.45 -12.47 -45.49
C LEU A 9 -23.37 -12.98 -44.53
N PHE A 10 -22.28 -13.56 -45.03
CA PHE A 10 -21.10 -13.90 -44.22
C PHE A 10 -20.12 -12.71 -44.25
N LEU A 11 -20.01 -12.01 -43.12
CA LEU A 11 -18.95 -11.03 -42.88
C LEU A 11 -17.70 -11.77 -42.38
N VAL A 12 -16.69 -11.87 -43.25
CA VAL A 12 -15.34 -12.31 -42.88
C VAL A 12 -14.58 -11.08 -42.41
N VAL A 13 -14.36 -10.96 -41.10
CA VAL A 13 -13.49 -9.93 -40.51
C VAL A 13 -12.09 -10.53 -40.38
N SER A 14 -11.18 -10.08 -41.24
CA SER A 14 -9.75 -10.40 -41.18
C SER A 14 -9.12 -9.63 -40.01
N LEU A 15 -8.73 -10.34 -38.95
CA LEU A 15 -8.00 -9.78 -37.81
C LEU A 15 -6.50 -9.83 -38.12
N GLU A 16 -5.92 -8.70 -38.56
CA GLU A 16 -4.46 -8.56 -38.63
C GLU A 16 -3.89 -8.43 -37.21
N VAL A 17 -3.23 -9.49 -36.75
CA VAL A 17 -2.46 -9.50 -35.50
C VAL A 17 -1.09 -8.91 -35.80
N THR A 18 -0.91 -7.61 -35.54
CA THR A 18 0.42 -7.00 -35.46
C THR A 18 1.15 -7.51 -34.23
N ILE A 19 2.07 -8.46 -34.45
CA ILE A 19 3.03 -8.92 -33.44
C ILE A 19 4.05 -7.79 -33.24
N MET A 20 3.85 -6.97 -32.21
CA MET A 20 4.89 -6.06 -31.73
C MET A 20 5.98 -6.88 -31.04
N SER A 21 7.14 -6.93 -31.66
CA SER A 21 8.35 -7.57 -31.14
C SER A 21 8.87 -6.75 -29.95
N PHE A 22 8.59 -7.18 -28.72
CA PHE A 22 9.21 -6.62 -27.53
C PHE A 22 10.64 -7.16 -27.38
N GLY A 23 11.60 -6.25 -27.47
CA GLY A 23 13.01 -6.52 -27.21
C GLY A 23 13.20 -7.08 -25.80
N SER A 24 13.76 -8.28 -25.73
CA SER A 24 14.18 -8.94 -24.50
C SER A 24 15.40 -8.22 -23.91
N HIS A 25 15.15 -7.20 -23.08
CA HIS A 25 16.16 -6.71 -22.15
C HIS A 25 16.42 -7.81 -21.11
N LEU A 26 17.61 -8.40 -21.19
CA LEU A 26 18.18 -9.32 -20.22
C LEU A 26 18.27 -8.66 -18.84
N PHE A 27 17.24 -8.87 -18.02
CA PHE A 27 17.30 -8.63 -16.58
C PHE A 27 18.23 -9.67 -15.95
N ASN A 28 19.52 -9.33 -15.83
CA ASN A 28 20.46 -10.01 -14.95
C ASN A 28 20.15 -9.65 -13.48
N HIS A 29 18.96 -10.00 -12.99
CA HIS A 29 18.76 -10.14 -11.56
C HIS A 29 19.24 -11.53 -11.18
N LYS A 30 20.41 -11.57 -10.53
CA LYS A 30 20.89 -12.73 -9.79
C LYS A 30 19.81 -13.08 -8.76
N ALA A 31 18.90 -13.98 -9.13
CA ALA A 31 17.88 -14.49 -8.25
C ALA A 31 18.59 -15.16 -7.08
N SER A 32 18.66 -14.45 -5.95
CA SER A 32 19.06 -15.03 -4.69
C SER A 32 17.96 -16.03 -4.34
N TYR A 33 18.17 -17.30 -4.67
CA TYR A 33 17.33 -18.40 -4.22
C TYR A 33 17.52 -18.52 -2.71
N THR A 34 16.81 -17.70 -1.94
CA THR A 34 16.50 -18.02 -0.56
C THR A 34 15.62 -19.25 -0.61
N SER A 35 16.15 -20.37 -0.15
CA SER A 35 15.40 -21.62 0.00
C SER A 35 14.06 -21.31 0.69
N PRO A 36 12.92 -21.83 0.19
CA PRO A 36 11.63 -21.59 0.84
C PRO A 36 11.76 -22.03 2.30
N VAL A 37 11.71 -21.05 3.20
CA VAL A 37 11.68 -21.29 4.64
C VAL A 37 10.40 -22.09 4.87
N ALA A 38 10.53 -23.35 5.26
CA ALA A 38 9.39 -24.20 5.57
C ALA A 38 8.56 -23.47 6.64
N ILE A 39 7.36 -23.01 6.27
CA ILE A 39 6.48 -22.29 7.19
C ILE A 39 6.03 -23.32 8.23
N PRO A 40 6.44 -23.18 9.51
CA PRO A 40 6.10 -24.17 10.51
C PRO A 40 4.58 -24.19 10.72
N SER A 41 4.00 -25.39 10.80
CA SER A 41 2.58 -25.53 11.09
C SER A 41 2.25 -24.94 12.48
N PRO A 42 1.12 -24.23 12.63
CA PRO A 42 0.76 -23.60 13.89
C PRO A 42 0.65 -24.62 15.05
N LYS A 43 1.16 -24.26 16.22
CA LYS A 43 1.15 -25.09 17.43
C LYS A 43 -0.09 -24.79 18.29
N PHE A 44 -0.71 -25.81 18.88
CA PHE A 44 -1.85 -25.61 19.80
C PHE A 44 -1.46 -24.93 21.11
N VAL A 45 -0.20 -25.10 21.52
CA VAL A 45 0.36 -24.50 22.75
C VAL A 45 1.76 -23.97 22.46
N CYS A 46 2.16 -22.91 23.17
CA CYS A 46 3.45 -22.24 23.00
C CYS A 46 4.58 -22.84 23.84
N HIS A 47 4.44 -24.12 24.21
CA HIS A 47 5.45 -24.91 24.90
C HIS A 47 5.49 -26.32 24.33
N TYR A 48 6.63 -26.97 24.47
CA TYR A 48 6.80 -28.40 24.20
C TYR A 48 7.43 -29.07 25.40
N LEU A 49 7.23 -30.38 25.48
CA LEU A 49 7.71 -31.18 26.59
C LEU A 49 8.93 -31.96 26.14
N LYS A 50 10.03 -31.85 26.87
CA LYS A 50 11.27 -32.56 26.60
C LYS A 50 11.58 -33.49 27.76
N PHE A 51 11.69 -34.78 27.44
CA PHE A 51 12.01 -35.82 28.40
C PHE A 51 13.52 -36.00 28.50
N TYR A 52 14.05 -36.00 29.71
CA TYR A 52 15.44 -36.35 29.98
C TYR A 52 15.47 -37.52 30.95
N PRO A 53 15.46 -38.78 30.46
CA PRO A 53 15.59 -39.93 31.34
C PRO A 53 16.90 -39.85 32.14
N PRO A 54 16.91 -40.22 33.43
CA PRO A 54 15.78 -40.67 34.28
C PRO A 54 15.00 -39.54 35.02
N TYR A 55 15.25 -38.26 34.73
CA TYR A 55 14.98 -37.12 35.62
C TYR A 55 13.83 -36.18 35.18
N ASP A 56 12.66 -36.77 34.91
CA ASP A 56 11.41 -36.04 34.62
C ASP A 56 11.31 -35.29 33.27
N ALA A 57 10.09 -34.81 33.03
CA ALA A 57 9.67 -34.03 31.87
C ALA A 57 9.73 -32.53 32.17
N TRP A 58 10.35 -31.77 31.26
CA TRP A 58 10.46 -30.32 31.39
C TRP A 58 9.69 -29.62 30.27
N HIS A 59 8.97 -28.56 30.62
CA HIS A 59 8.31 -27.69 29.64
C HIS A 59 9.30 -26.63 29.14
N PHE A 60 9.47 -26.53 27.84
CA PHE A 60 10.26 -25.50 27.18
C PHE A 60 9.35 -24.64 26.32
N PRO A 61 9.43 -23.30 26.39
CA PRO A 61 8.69 -22.44 25.49
C PRO A 61 9.21 -22.61 24.05
N TYR A 62 8.31 -22.49 23.08
CA TYR A 62 8.72 -22.31 21.69
C TYR A 62 9.38 -20.92 21.51
N PRO A 63 10.28 -20.75 20.52
CA PRO A 63 10.82 -19.44 20.18
C PRO A 63 9.72 -18.44 19.86
N ASP A 64 9.94 -17.19 20.26
CA ASP A 64 9.01 -16.11 19.93
C ASP A 64 8.84 -15.98 18.41
N GLY A 65 7.61 -15.73 17.97
CA GLY A 65 7.24 -15.72 16.55
C GLY A 65 6.78 -17.08 16.00
N THR A 66 6.88 -18.18 16.76
CA THR A 66 6.33 -19.48 16.36
C THR A 66 4.81 -19.35 16.17
N PRO A 67 4.23 -19.75 15.02
CA PRO A 67 2.79 -19.66 14.79
C PRO A 67 2.04 -20.58 15.75
N CYS A 68 0.91 -20.10 16.29
CA CYS A 68 0.09 -20.85 17.24
C CYS A 68 -1.40 -20.72 16.96
N TRP A 69 -2.17 -21.73 17.34
CA TRP A 69 -3.63 -21.68 17.34
C TRP A 69 -4.13 -20.98 18.59
N THR A 70 -5.12 -20.10 18.41
CA THR A 70 -5.79 -19.43 19.51
C THR A 70 -7.05 -20.21 19.87
N TRP A 71 -7.67 -19.90 21.01
CA TRP A 71 -8.95 -20.49 21.40
C TRP A 71 -10.10 -20.07 20.46
N LEU A 72 -9.90 -19.03 19.64
CA LEU A 72 -10.85 -18.60 18.62
C LEU A 72 -10.70 -19.44 17.34
N PRO A 73 -11.81 -19.98 16.79
CA PRO A 73 -11.76 -20.74 15.55
C PRO A 73 -11.12 -19.92 14.42
N TRP A 74 -10.27 -20.55 13.62
CA TRP A 74 -9.68 -19.98 12.39
C TRP A 74 -8.74 -18.78 12.59
N THR A 75 -8.36 -18.45 13.82
CA THR A 75 -7.43 -17.35 14.11
C THR A 75 -6.10 -17.91 14.61
N THR A 76 -5.02 -17.60 13.88
CA THR A 76 -3.65 -17.92 14.27
C THR A 76 -2.99 -16.72 14.93
N GLY A 77 -2.28 -16.97 16.03
CA GLY A 77 -1.42 -16.00 16.69
C GLY A 77 0.05 -16.36 16.53
N VAL A 78 0.90 -15.71 17.33
CA VAL A 78 2.31 -16.06 17.49
C VAL A 78 2.64 -16.26 18.96
N CYS A 79 3.58 -17.15 19.25
CA CYS A 79 4.11 -17.33 20.59
C CYS A 79 4.93 -16.12 21.01
N ILE A 80 4.63 -15.58 22.19
CA ILE A 80 5.38 -14.51 22.85
C ILE A 80 5.49 -14.90 24.32
N ASN A 81 6.71 -15.07 24.84
CA ASN A 81 6.98 -15.46 26.23
C ASN A 81 6.19 -16.72 26.68
N GLY A 82 6.06 -17.71 25.78
CA GLY A 82 5.36 -18.97 26.06
C GLY A 82 3.83 -18.90 26.04
N GLN A 83 3.23 -17.77 25.65
CA GLN A 83 1.78 -17.61 25.46
C GLN A 83 1.44 -17.36 23.99
N CYS A 84 0.29 -17.87 23.54
CA CYS A 84 -0.19 -17.59 22.19
C CYS A 84 -0.91 -16.24 22.17
N ALA A 85 -0.28 -15.23 21.60
CA ALA A 85 -0.85 -13.90 21.44
C ALA A 85 -1.43 -13.77 20.03
N ILE A 86 -2.71 -13.41 19.95
CA ILE A 86 -3.22 -12.78 18.73
C ILE A 86 -2.52 -11.43 18.70
N LEU A 87 -1.57 -11.27 17.77
CA LEU A 87 -1.23 -9.92 17.36
C LEU A 87 -2.55 -9.36 16.88
N LYS A 88 -3.15 -8.48 17.70
CA LYS A 88 -4.17 -7.58 17.16
C LYS A 88 -3.53 -7.10 15.88
N ALA A 89 -4.26 -7.19 14.78
CA ALA A 89 -3.96 -6.33 13.66
C ALA A 89 -4.18 -4.88 14.16
N SER A 90 -3.35 -4.39 15.10
CA SER A 90 -2.80 -3.06 14.92
C SER A 90 -2.37 -3.11 13.47
N ARG A 91 -2.88 -2.16 12.70
CA ARG A 91 -2.50 -2.00 11.31
C ARG A 91 -1.00 -1.73 11.38
N LEU A 92 -0.19 -2.79 11.51
CA LEU A 92 1.25 -2.76 11.72
C LEU A 92 1.72 -2.13 10.44
N ARG A 93 1.88 -0.82 10.53
CA ARG A 93 2.18 -0.03 9.37
C ARG A 93 3.66 -0.28 9.17
N PRO A 94 4.05 -0.99 8.10
CA PRO A 94 5.44 -1.29 7.90
C PRO A 94 6.21 0.02 7.79
N CYS A 95 7.41 0.01 8.36
CA CYS A 95 8.36 1.10 8.21
C CYS A 95 9.02 1.05 6.83
N ASP A 96 8.24 1.16 5.76
CA ASP A 96 8.70 1.07 4.36
C ASP A 96 8.83 2.43 3.66
N GLY A 97 8.32 3.50 4.28
CA GLY A 97 8.35 4.87 3.74
C GLY A 97 7.21 5.16 2.76
N ILE A 98 6.36 4.18 2.46
CA ILE A 98 5.38 4.26 1.39
C ILE A 98 4.04 4.74 1.91
N TYR A 99 3.52 5.81 1.31
CA TYR A 99 2.16 6.27 1.60
C TYR A 99 1.12 5.39 0.88
N LYS A 100 0.28 4.70 1.66
CA LYS A 100 -0.77 3.78 1.17
C LYS A 100 -2.19 4.32 1.33
N GLY A 101 -2.35 5.60 1.66
CA GLY A 101 -3.66 6.23 1.81
C GLY A 101 -4.32 6.51 0.47
N GLU A 102 -5.64 6.72 0.50
CA GLU A 102 -6.45 6.95 -0.71
C GLU A 102 -6.34 8.37 -1.29
N GLY A 103 -5.74 9.29 -0.54
CA GLY A 103 -5.72 10.72 -0.83
C GLY A 103 -4.33 11.34 -0.77
N TYR A 104 -4.28 12.65 -0.54
CA TYR A 104 -3.06 13.35 -0.17
C TYR A 104 -2.72 13.14 1.31
N THR A 105 -1.43 12.98 1.63
CA THR A 105 -1.00 12.96 3.03
C THR A 105 -1.05 14.36 3.64
N THR A 106 -1.53 14.50 4.88
CA THR A 106 -1.53 15.79 5.60
C THR A 106 -0.25 16.04 6.39
N SER A 107 0.55 14.99 6.59
CA SER A 107 1.87 15.03 7.21
C SER A 107 2.86 14.25 6.36
N CYS A 108 4.12 14.68 6.32
CA CYS A 108 5.20 13.95 5.66
C CYS A 108 5.92 12.95 6.58
N SER A 109 5.38 12.74 7.77
CA SER A 109 5.80 11.73 8.74
C SER A 109 4.64 10.85 9.20
N TYR A 110 4.97 9.66 9.68
CA TYR A 110 4.02 8.69 10.19
C TYR A 110 4.63 7.77 11.24
N THR A 111 3.78 7.28 12.13
CA THR A 111 4.14 6.21 13.08
C THR A 111 4.04 4.86 12.38
N CYS A 112 5.08 4.06 12.53
CA CYS A 112 5.20 2.70 11.99
C CYS A 112 5.70 1.77 13.08
N SER A 113 5.52 0.46 12.87
CA SER A 113 6.01 -0.56 13.80
C SER A 113 7.06 -1.40 13.09
N ASP A 114 8.16 -1.69 13.80
CA ASP A 114 9.21 -2.56 13.27
C ASP A 114 8.86 -4.05 13.44
N VAL A 115 9.80 -4.94 13.09
CA VAL A 115 9.62 -6.40 13.20
C VAL A 115 9.47 -6.88 14.65
N THR A 116 9.90 -6.08 15.62
CA THR A 116 9.76 -6.37 17.05
C THR A 116 8.43 -5.84 17.63
N GLY A 117 7.71 -5.02 16.85
CA GLY A 117 6.49 -4.35 17.26
C GLY A 117 6.73 -3.01 17.95
N GLU A 118 7.97 -2.53 18.02
CA GLU A 118 8.30 -1.22 18.59
C GLU A 118 7.84 -0.12 17.62
N GLU A 119 7.13 0.87 18.16
CA GLU A 119 6.65 2.01 17.37
C GLU A 119 7.75 3.05 17.20
N ARG A 120 7.92 3.55 15.97
CA ARG A 120 8.82 4.65 15.65
C ARG A 120 8.19 5.61 14.66
N VAL A 121 8.62 6.86 14.69
CA VAL A 121 8.23 7.86 13.70
C VAL A 121 9.20 7.82 12.53
N MET A 122 8.69 7.71 11.31
CA MET A 122 9.48 7.83 10.09
C MET A 122 8.87 8.84 9.12
N ASN A 123 9.69 9.33 8.21
CA ASN A 123 9.25 10.16 7.10
C ASN A 123 8.76 9.27 5.95
N TYR A 124 7.79 9.78 5.18
CA TYR A 124 7.52 9.22 3.86
C TYR A 124 8.70 9.46 2.92
N GLU A 125 8.74 8.67 1.86
CA GLU A 125 9.66 8.88 0.76
C GLU A 125 9.50 10.31 0.19
N GLU A 126 10.62 10.85 -0.30
CA GLU A 126 10.64 12.10 -1.05
C GLU A 126 9.65 12.02 -2.21
N ASP A 127 9.09 13.16 -2.60
CA ASP A 127 8.09 13.26 -3.68
C ASP A 127 6.75 12.58 -3.40
N THR A 128 6.48 12.19 -2.15
CA THR A 128 5.14 11.77 -1.74
C THR A 128 4.17 12.96 -1.82
N PRO A 129 3.04 12.85 -2.56
CA PRO A 129 2.07 13.93 -2.66
C PRO A 129 1.40 14.25 -1.31
N CYS A 130 1.43 15.53 -0.92
CA CYS A 130 0.92 16.00 0.36
C CYS A 130 0.06 17.26 0.22
N ILE A 131 -0.78 17.53 1.21
CA ILE A 131 -1.58 18.75 1.31
C ILE A 131 -1.50 19.29 2.74
N ARG A 132 -1.17 20.57 2.91
CA ARG A 132 -1.08 21.14 4.26
C ARG A 132 -2.48 21.29 4.86
N SER A 133 -2.75 20.60 5.96
CA SER A 133 -3.95 20.81 6.76
C SER A 133 -3.75 21.96 7.73
N SER A 134 -3.50 23.17 7.25
CA SER A 134 -3.61 24.35 8.13
C SER A 134 -5.11 24.58 8.41
N GLU A 135 -5.44 24.74 9.69
CA GLU A 135 -6.78 25.10 10.17
C GLU A 135 -7.03 26.61 10.06
N GLU A 136 -5.98 27.41 9.85
CA GLU A 136 -6.01 28.84 10.19
C GLU A 136 -6.58 29.74 9.08
N VAL A 137 -6.76 29.22 7.87
CA VAL A 137 -7.36 29.99 6.79
C VAL A 137 -8.13 29.04 5.86
N GLU A 138 -9.34 29.42 5.46
CA GLU A 138 -10.04 28.89 4.27
C GLU A 138 -9.24 29.14 2.96
N SER A 139 -7.95 29.48 3.05
CA SER A 139 -7.08 29.72 1.92
C SER A 139 -6.78 28.38 1.25
N ILE A 140 -7.25 28.31 0.02
CA ILE A 140 -6.72 27.53 -1.10
C ILE A 140 -5.72 26.46 -0.64
N LYS A 141 -6.24 25.26 -0.34
CA LYS A 141 -5.36 24.12 -0.08
C LYS A 141 -4.70 23.75 -1.39
N LEU A 142 -3.37 23.71 -1.38
CA LEU A 142 -2.56 23.38 -2.55
C LEU A 142 -1.80 22.09 -2.27
N ALA A 143 -1.87 21.14 -3.20
CA ALA A 143 -1.01 19.97 -3.13
C ALA A 143 0.44 20.37 -3.43
N SER A 144 1.33 19.62 -2.80
CA SER A 144 2.77 19.74 -2.93
C SER A 144 3.40 18.36 -2.72
N LEU A 145 4.70 18.33 -2.46
CA LEU A 145 5.48 17.12 -2.26
C LEU A 145 6.14 17.09 -0.88
N CYS A 146 6.34 15.89 -0.35
CA CYS A 146 7.18 15.69 0.82
C CYS A 146 8.65 15.85 0.44
N LYS A 147 9.36 16.74 1.15
CA LYS A 147 10.80 16.88 1.09
C LYS A 147 11.38 16.91 2.50
N LYS A 148 12.35 16.04 2.79
CA LYS A 148 13.01 15.90 4.10
C LYS A 148 12.02 15.82 5.27
N GLY A 149 10.91 15.10 5.09
CA GLY A 149 9.87 14.93 6.12
C GLY A 149 8.92 16.13 6.30
N VAL A 150 8.97 17.13 5.41
CA VAL A 150 8.09 18.31 5.45
C VAL A 150 7.33 18.42 4.13
N CYS A 151 6.05 18.79 4.18
CA CYS A 151 5.30 19.12 2.97
C CYS A 151 5.68 20.53 2.52
N VAL A 152 6.48 20.67 1.45
CA VAL A 152 7.03 21.97 1.01
C VAL A 152 5.97 22.86 0.37
N GLU A 153 6.25 24.15 0.18
CA GLU A 153 5.28 25.02 -0.50
C GLU A 153 5.20 24.72 -2.00
N PRO A 154 4.03 24.88 -2.62
CA PRO A 154 3.90 24.73 -4.08
C PRO A 154 4.81 25.69 -4.87
N SER A 155 5.18 26.83 -4.28
CA SER A 155 6.14 27.80 -4.83
C SER A 155 7.59 27.32 -4.77
N GLU A 156 7.90 26.37 -3.88
CA GLU A 156 9.24 25.83 -3.65
C GLU A 156 9.55 24.63 -4.55
N ILE A 157 8.54 24.05 -5.22
CA ILE A 157 8.70 22.93 -6.16
C ILE A 157 8.80 23.43 -7.61
N GLY A 158 9.64 22.79 -8.41
CA GLY A 158 9.81 23.13 -9.82
C GLY A 158 8.62 22.71 -10.69
N ASN A 159 8.48 23.28 -11.90
CA ASN A 159 7.39 22.96 -12.84
C ASN A 159 7.24 21.46 -13.14
N HIS A 160 8.35 20.70 -13.16
CA HIS A 160 8.33 19.25 -13.36
C HIS A 160 7.69 18.52 -12.17
N GLU A 161 8.10 18.90 -10.95
CA GLU A 161 7.59 18.38 -9.68
C GLU A 161 6.11 18.76 -9.47
N THR A 162 5.68 19.91 -10.01
CA THR A 162 4.26 20.28 -10.00
C THR A 162 3.40 19.19 -10.62
N LYS A 163 3.81 18.53 -11.71
CA LYS A 163 3.02 17.42 -12.28
C LYS A 163 2.94 16.22 -11.34
N GLN A 164 4.02 15.92 -10.62
CA GLN A 164 4.08 14.82 -9.65
C GLN A 164 3.20 15.08 -8.43
N ALA A 165 3.04 16.35 -8.03
CA ALA A 165 2.12 16.74 -6.96
C ALA A 165 0.63 16.56 -7.33
N HIS A 166 0.29 16.31 -8.61
CA HIS A 166 -1.10 16.17 -9.07
C HIS A 166 -1.33 14.87 -9.85
N PRO A 167 -1.07 13.69 -9.24
CA PRO A 167 -1.22 12.42 -9.95
C PRO A 167 -2.69 12.17 -10.29
N GLU A 168 -2.95 11.63 -11.48
CA GLU A 168 -4.32 11.41 -11.98
C GLU A 168 -5.17 10.57 -11.03
N ARG A 169 -4.57 9.57 -10.35
CA ARG A 169 -5.25 8.71 -9.38
C ARG A 169 -5.88 9.45 -8.19
N LEU A 170 -5.39 10.65 -7.88
CA LEU A 170 -5.88 11.49 -6.78
C LEU A 170 -6.87 12.57 -7.26
N ARG A 171 -7.06 12.73 -8.58
CA ARG A 171 -8.01 13.69 -9.16
C ARG A 171 -9.44 13.13 -9.14
N ARG A 172 -10.01 13.01 -7.94
CA ARG A 172 -11.36 12.44 -7.73
C ARG A 172 -12.46 13.49 -7.59
N CYS A 173 -12.09 14.74 -7.40
CA CYS A 173 -13.05 15.82 -7.20
C CYS A 173 -13.81 16.15 -8.48
N LYS A 174 -15.11 16.42 -8.34
CA LYS A 174 -15.92 16.91 -9.45
C LYS A 174 -15.34 18.23 -9.95
N GLU A 175 -15.18 18.33 -11.27
CA GLU A 175 -14.74 19.58 -11.89
C GLU A 175 -15.69 20.71 -11.49
N LYS A 176 -15.12 21.81 -11.01
CA LYS A 176 -15.87 23.03 -10.75
C LYS A 176 -15.76 23.92 -11.97
N GLU A 177 -16.91 24.33 -12.49
CA GLU A 177 -16.97 25.32 -13.55
C GLU A 177 -16.42 26.64 -13.02
N ASN A 178 -15.33 27.10 -13.64
CA ASN A 178 -14.57 28.25 -13.19
C ASN A 178 -15.25 29.54 -13.70
N SER A 179 -16.39 29.89 -13.12
CA SER A 179 -17.21 31.02 -13.54
C SER A 179 -16.66 32.40 -13.12
N ARG A 180 -15.54 32.45 -12.38
CA ARG A 180 -14.90 33.69 -11.94
C ARG A 180 -13.65 34.00 -12.78
N LYS A 181 -13.56 35.26 -13.20
CA LYS A 181 -12.56 35.84 -14.13
C LYS A 181 -11.09 35.78 -13.67
N MET A 182 -10.78 35.23 -12.49
CA MET A 182 -9.41 35.01 -12.01
C MET A 182 -8.97 33.58 -12.36
N VAL A 183 -8.63 33.39 -13.63
CA VAL A 183 -8.14 32.13 -14.25
C VAL A 183 -6.62 31.96 -14.02
N LEU A 184 -6.09 32.53 -12.95
CA LEU A 184 -4.66 32.73 -12.81
C LEU A 184 -4.21 32.08 -11.50
N TRP A 185 -3.87 30.79 -11.57
CA TRP A 185 -2.58 30.22 -11.13
C TRP A 185 -2.63 28.70 -10.90
N ASN A 186 -3.79 28.10 -10.61
CA ASN A 186 -3.90 26.65 -10.45
C ASN A 186 -5.26 26.13 -10.95
N CYS A 187 -5.24 25.18 -11.89
CA CYS A 187 -6.45 24.53 -12.43
C CYS A 187 -6.89 23.31 -11.61
N HIS A 188 -6.15 22.95 -10.56
CA HIS A 188 -6.44 21.81 -9.71
C HIS A 188 -7.36 22.20 -8.56
N TYR A 189 -8.41 21.39 -8.37
CA TYR A 189 -9.37 21.54 -7.28
C TYR A 189 -9.28 20.33 -6.35
N TYR A 190 -9.27 20.60 -5.04
CA TYR A 190 -9.16 19.59 -4.00
C TYR A 190 -10.42 19.59 -3.14
N CYS A 191 -10.80 18.40 -2.67
CA CYS A 191 -12.02 18.16 -1.92
C CYS A 191 -11.79 16.95 -1.04
N GLN A 192 -12.47 16.88 0.10
CA GLN A 192 -12.43 15.68 0.92
C GLN A 192 -13.51 14.70 0.50
N ILE A 193 -13.13 13.43 0.35
CA ILE A 193 -14.04 12.31 0.12
C ILE A 193 -13.73 11.27 1.20
N ASN A 194 -14.74 10.86 1.98
CA ASN A 194 -14.57 9.89 3.08
C ASN A 194 -13.42 10.23 4.07
N HIS A 195 -13.27 11.52 4.41
CA HIS A 195 -12.19 12.04 5.26
C HIS A 195 -10.76 11.97 4.67
N ALA A 196 -10.61 11.60 3.40
CA ALA A 196 -9.34 11.68 2.66
C ALA A 196 -9.35 12.89 1.71
N TRP A 197 -8.19 13.50 1.46
CA TRP A 197 -8.00 14.65 0.56
C TRP A 197 -7.78 14.25 -0.90
#